data_AF-A0AAJ1B9D2-F1
#
_entry.id   AF-A0AAJ1B9D2-F1
#
_cell.length_a   1.000
_cell.length_b   1.000
_cell.length_c   1.000
_cell.angle_alpha   90.00
_cell.angle_beta   90.00
_cell.angle_gamma   90.00
#
_symmetry.space_group_name_H-M   'P 1'
#
loop_
_entity.id
_entity.type
_entity.pdbx_description
1 polymer ?
#
loop_
_entity_poly.entity_id
_entity_poly.type
_entity_poly.pdbx_seq_one_letter_code
_entity_poly.pdbx_strand_id
1 'polypeptide(L)'
;MSTRLFTELEDWWAYELTLSYDGIYLFCNHYNFRGLAPDNKLDMVCDQEFILLSVKSELLTVEQYAEQYGVESVTVRQWIRRGKIRTATKYGKEWRIPILTEPPTRGYSPASYSWKQPLTELPKGYEFLVAYDKVLILQIPEAKRQYQLFFSTTANIEIKKCIQVTEAEKEKLELFLIAHPLVKYDMDFLRTD
;
A
#
# COMPACT_ATOMS: atom_id res chain seq x y z
N MET A 1 -16.46 -27.26 18.92
CA MET A 1 -16.05 -28.10 17.78
C MET A 1 -14.72 -27.55 17.31
N SER A 2 -13.63 -28.33 17.34
CA SER A 2 -12.33 -27.91 16.82
C SER A 2 -12.10 -28.56 15.47
N THR A 3 -11.76 -27.76 14.46
CA THR A 3 -11.37 -28.26 13.14
C THR A 3 -9.85 -28.15 13.04
N ARG A 4 -9.17 -29.27 12.86
CA ARG A 4 -7.73 -29.29 12.57
C ARG A 4 -7.56 -29.03 11.07
N LEU A 5 -6.93 -27.91 10.73
CA LEU A 5 -6.65 -27.51 9.34
C LEU A 5 -5.55 -28.39 8.72
N PHE A 6 -4.42 -28.54 9.43
CA PHE A 6 -3.30 -29.38 9.00
C PHE A 6 -2.75 -30.16 10.21
N THR A 7 -2.22 -31.35 9.96
CA THR A 7 -1.41 -32.08 10.97
C THR A 7 0.06 -31.70 10.81
N GLU A 8 0.52 -31.64 9.57
CA GLU A 8 1.77 -31.05 9.09
C GLU A 8 1.43 -30.30 7.79
N LEU A 9 2.21 -29.28 7.42
CA LEU A 9 1.99 -28.58 6.15
C LEU A 9 2.39 -29.51 5.00
N GLU A 10 1.51 -29.67 4.02
CA GLU A 10 1.82 -30.36 2.77
C GLU A 10 2.80 -29.52 1.92
N ASP A 11 3.40 -30.14 0.90
CA ASP A 11 4.30 -29.44 -0.01
C ASP A 11 3.64 -28.16 -0.55
N TRP A 12 4.45 -27.10 -0.64
CA TRP A 12 4.06 -25.79 -1.15
C TRP A 12 3.05 -25.01 -0.31
N TRP A 13 2.65 -25.53 0.84
CA TRP A 13 2.00 -24.74 1.87
C TRP A 13 3.05 -24.07 2.75
N ALA A 14 2.84 -22.79 3.06
CA ALA A 14 3.68 -22.05 3.99
C ALA A 14 2.85 -21.14 4.90
N TYR A 15 3.38 -20.90 6.09
CA TYR A 15 2.91 -19.81 6.92
C TYR A 15 3.68 -18.54 6.57
N GLU A 16 2.95 -17.45 6.35
CA GLU A 16 3.53 -16.14 6.11
C GLU A 16 3.04 -15.17 7.18
N LEU A 17 3.99 -14.56 7.90
CA LEU A 17 3.70 -13.50 8.86
C LEU A 17 3.96 -12.14 8.21
N THR A 18 2.92 -11.35 8.04
CA THR A 18 3.00 -10.00 7.49
C THR A 18 2.77 -8.97 8.60
N LEU A 19 3.68 -8.00 8.71
CA LEU A 19 3.53 -6.84 9.58
C LEU A 19 3.32 -5.60 8.73
N SER A 20 2.24 -4.89 8.97
CA SER A 20 1.88 -3.66 8.28
C SER A 20 1.27 -2.64 9.25
N TYR A 21 1.07 -1.40 8.80
CA TYR A 21 0.48 -0.36 9.65
C TYR A 21 -0.95 -0.67 10.09
N ASP A 22 -1.71 -1.41 9.28
CA ASP A 22 -3.09 -1.80 9.57
C ASP A 22 -3.21 -3.08 10.43
N GLY A 23 -2.10 -3.76 10.73
CA GLY A 23 -2.10 -4.88 11.66
C GLY A 23 -0.98 -5.91 11.46
N ILE A 24 -1.13 -7.01 12.19
CA ILE A 24 -0.32 -8.22 12.06
C ILE A 24 -1.21 -9.33 11.53
N TYR A 25 -0.73 -10.02 10.50
CA TYR A 25 -1.47 -11.07 9.81
C TYR A 25 -0.64 -12.34 9.72
N LEU A 26 -1.23 -13.47 10.11
CA LEU A 26 -0.70 -14.79 9.82
C LEU A 26 -1.54 -15.39 8.71
N PHE A 27 -0.90 -15.65 7.58
CA PHE A 27 -1.49 -16.34 6.46
C PHE A 27 -1.03 -17.80 6.41
N CYS A 28 -1.89 -18.66 5.90
CA CYS A 28 -1.52 -19.96 5.36
C CYS A 28 -1.75 -19.88 3.86
N ASN A 29 -0.64 -19.92 3.12
CA ASN A 29 -0.63 -19.74 1.68
C ASN A 29 -0.25 -21.05 1.02
N HIS A 30 -0.89 -21.36 -0.10
CA HIS A 30 -0.44 -22.37 -1.04
C HIS A 30 0.20 -21.67 -2.22
N TYR A 31 1.31 -22.23 -2.69
CA TYR A 31 2.02 -21.72 -3.86
C TYR A 31 2.06 -22.78 -4.95
N ASN A 32 1.83 -22.36 -6.19
CA ASN A 32 2.02 -23.20 -7.35
C ASN A 32 3.39 -22.92 -7.98
N PHE A 33 4.23 -23.96 -8.09
CA PHE A 33 5.52 -23.88 -8.73
C PHE A 33 5.38 -23.81 -10.26
N ARG A 34 5.90 -22.74 -10.86
CA ARG A 34 5.84 -22.48 -12.31
C ARG A 34 7.14 -22.78 -13.04
N GLY A 35 8.22 -23.06 -12.31
CA GLY A 35 9.54 -23.33 -12.88
C GLY A 35 10.62 -22.44 -12.28
N LEU A 36 11.68 -22.23 -13.04
CA LEU A 36 12.73 -21.28 -12.68
C LEU A 36 12.59 -20.02 -13.55
N ALA A 37 12.69 -18.86 -12.92
CA ALA A 37 12.84 -17.58 -13.59
C ALA A 37 14.21 -17.51 -14.31
N PRO A 38 14.42 -16.57 -15.25
CA PRO A 38 15.68 -16.42 -15.99
C PRO A 38 16.93 -16.21 -15.11
N ASP A 39 16.76 -15.78 -13.85
CA ASP A 39 17.81 -15.62 -12.86
C ASP A 39 18.02 -16.85 -11.96
N ASN A 40 17.48 -18.01 -12.35
CA ASN A 40 17.48 -19.28 -11.61
C ASN A 40 16.77 -19.24 -10.24
N LYS A 41 15.93 -18.24 -9.98
CA LYS A 41 15.05 -18.25 -8.80
C LYS A 41 13.81 -19.08 -9.07
N LEU A 42 13.24 -19.66 -8.00
CA LEU A 42 11.95 -20.33 -8.07
C LEU A 42 10.88 -19.31 -8.51
N ASP A 43 10.22 -19.58 -9.63
CA ASP A 43 9.02 -18.88 -10.04
C ASP A 43 7.82 -19.58 -9.40
N MET A 44 7.19 -18.90 -8.45
CA MET A 44 6.08 -19.41 -7.66
C MET A 44 4.98 -18.36 -7.61
N VAL A 45 3.73 -18.80 -7.70
CA VAL A 45 2.56 -17.93 -7.55
C VAL A 45 1.75 -18.38 -6.35
N CYS A 46 1.32 -17.45 -5.50
CA CYS A 46 0.31 -17.73 -4.48
C CYS A 46 -1.04 -17.91 -5.18
N ASP A 47 -1.60 -19.12 -5.15
CA ASP A 47 -2.91 -19.44 -5.73
C ASP A 47 -4.00 -19.63 -4.67
N GLN A 48 -3.63 -19.87 -3.41
CA GLN A 48 -4.55 -19.85 -2.28
C GLN A 48 -3.97 -19.08 -1.10
N GLU A 49 -4.77 -18.20 -0.50
CA GLU A 49 -4.39 -17.35 0.63
C GLU A 49 -5.48 -17.42 1.71
N PHE A 50 -5.12 -17.92 2.91
CA PHE A 50 -6.02 -18.01 4.05
C PHE A 50 -5.50 -17.19 5.22
N ILE A 51 -6.30 -16.25 5.73
CA ILE A 51 -5.96 -15.52 6.97
C ILE A 51 -6.29 -16.43 8.16
N LEU A 52 -5.26 -16.87 8.88
CA LEU A 52 -5.41 -17.67 10.10
C LEU A 52 -5.59 -16.81 11.35
N LEU A 53 -4.85 -15.71 11.42
CA LEU A 53 -4.91 -14.78 12.53
C LEU A 53 -4.73 -13.35 12.01
N SER A 54 -5.54 -12.44 12.53
CA SER A 54 -5.41 -11.02 12.24
C SER A 54 -5.55 -10.22 13.53
N VAL A 55 -4.51 -9.45 13.87
CA VAL A 55 -4.56 -8.44 14.92
C VAL A 55 -4.58 -7.09 14.22
N LYS A 56 -5.73 -6.43 14.23
CA LYS A 56 -5.90 -5.13 13.58
C LYS A 56 -5.25 -4.04 14.41
N SER A 57 -4.58 -3.11 13.73
CA SER A 57 -4.06 -1.89 14.33
C SER A 57 -5.21 -1.00 14.78
N GLU A 58 -5.07 -0.39 15.96
CA GLU A 58 -6.02 0.63 16.41
C GLU A 58 -6.01 1.82 15.45
N LEU A 59 -7.19 2.31 15.11
CA LEU A 59 -7.37 3.43 14.20
C LEU A 59 -7.68 4.70 14.98
N LEU A 60 -6.69 5.59 15.09
CA LEU A 60 -6.80 6.87 15.76
C LEU A 60 -7.59 7.87 14.92
N THR A 61 -8.36 8.71 15.58
CA THR A 61 -8.84 9.98 15.00
C THR A 61 -7.65 10.91 14.73
N VAL A 62 -7.89 11.96 13.94
CA VAL A 62 -6.88 13.01 13.69
C VAL A 62 -6.45 13.65 15.02
N GLU A 63 -7.41 13.85 15.91
CA GLU A 63 -7.25 14.50 17.20
C GLU A 63 -6.40 13.64 18.15
N GLN A 64 -6.69 12.34 18.24
CA GLN A 64 -5.87 11.39 19.03
C GLN A 64 -4.43 11.26 18.49
N TYR A 65 -4.28 11.19 17.16
CA TYR A 65 -2.94 11.14 16.55
C TYR A 65 -2.16 12.44 16.80
N ALA A 66 -2.82 13.59 16.71
CA ALA A 66 -2.25 14.89 17.06
C ALA A 66 -1.76 14.94 18.51
N GLU A 67 -2.59 14.48 19.45
CA GLU A 67 -2.25 14.40 20.87
C GLU A 67 -1.05 13.48 21.12
N GLN A 68 -1.06 12.27 20.55
CA GLN A 68 0.02 11.28 20.70
C GLN A 68 1.39 11.81 20.29
N TYR A 69 1.45 12.63 19.24
CA TYR A 69 2.71 13.18 18.71
C TYR A 69 2.95 14.65 19.07
N GLY A 70 2.11 15.25 19.92
CA GLY A 70 2.27 16.63 20.38
C GLY A 70 2.20 17.68 19.26
N VAL A 71 1.33 17.48 18.27
CA VAL A 71 1.14 18.40 17.13
C VAL A 71 -0.31 18.86 17.00
N GLU A 72 -0.54 19.97 16.32
CA GLU A 72 -1.90 20.45 16.05
C GLU A 72 -2.67 19.55 15.08
N SER A 73 -3.97 19.36 15.32
CA SER A 73 -4.86 18.61 14.41
C SER A 73 -4.88 19.17 12.99
N VAL A 74 -4.73 20.49 12.84
CA VAL A 74 -4.63 21.15 11.53
C VAL A 74 -3.35 20.71 10.79
N THR A 75 -2.25 20.52 11.51
CA THR A 75 -0.98 20.02 10.95
C THR A 75 -1.15 18.60 10.43
N VAL A 76 -1.80 17.72 11.18
CA VAL A 76 -2.09 16.34 10.77
C VAL A 76 -2.98 16.32 9.52
N ARG A 77 -4.05 17.14 9.48
CA ARG A 77 -4.91 17.28 8.28
C ARG A 77 -4.12 17.78 7.07
N GLN A 78 -3.18 18.70 7.26
CA GLN A 78 -2.28 19.14 6.19
C GLN A 78 -1.36 18.01 5.72
N TRP A 79 -0.83 17.18 6.62
CA TRP A 79 -0.01 16.03 6.24
C TRP A 79 -0.80 15.02 5.40
N ILE A 80 -2.02 14.68 5.81
CA ILE A 80 -2.92 13.80 5.02
C ILE A 80 -3.19 14.43 3.65
N ARG A 81 -3.60 15.71 3.61
CA ARG A 81 -3.92 16.42 2.36
C ARG A 81 -2.76 16.41 1.36
N ARG A 82 -1.52 16.44 1.86
CA ARG A 82 -0.29 16.43 1.05
C ARG A 82 0.24 15.03 0.74
N GLY A 83 -0.45 13.97 1.16
CA GLY A 83 -0.01 12.58 0.97
C GLY A 83 1.21 12.21 1.82
N LYS A 84 1.45 12.91 2.94
CA LYS A 84 2.58 12.62 3.85
C LYS A 84 2.28 11.50 4.83
N ILE A 85 1.01 11.29 5.18
CA ILE A 85 0.54 10.14 5.95
C ILE A 85 -0.16 9.19 4.99
N ARG A 86 0.61 8.32 4.35
CA ARG A 86 0.12 7.43 3.27
C ARG A 86 -0.72 6.25 3.78
N THR A 87 -0.63 6.00 5.08
CA THR A 87 -1.37 4.95 5.81
C THR A 87 -2.73 5.44 6.33
N ALA A 88 -3.02 6.74 6.20
CA ALA A 88 -4.31 7.28 6.58
C ALA A 88 -5.40 6.70 5.68
N THR A 89 -6.55 6.39 6.26
CA THR A 89 -7.72 5.89 5.53
C THR A 89 -8.94 6.73 5.84
N LYS A 90 -9.88 6.79 4.91
CA LYS A 90 -11.09 7.57 5.04
C LYS A 90 -12.26 6.69 5.46
N TYR A 91 -12.76 6.88 6.67
CA TYR A 91 -13.95 6.22 7.20
C TYR A 91 -15.13 7.19 7.15
N GLY A 92 -15.94 7.10 6.09
CA GLY A 92 -17.04 8.03 5.83
C GLY A 92 -16.53 9.46 5.66
N LYS A 93 -16.83 10.34 6.62
CA LYS A 93 -16.42 11.75 6.61
C LYS A 93 -15.13 12.03 7.36
N GLU A 94 -14.59 11.03 8.06
CA GLU A 94 -13.47 11.23 8.96
C GLU A 94 -12.23 10.48 8.49
N TRP A 95 -11.07 11.03 8.83
CA TRP A 95 -9.80 10.35 8.64
C TRP A 95 -9.48 9.49 9.85
N ARG A 96 -8.89 8.34 9.58
CA ARG A 96 -8.37 7.42 10.58
C ARG A 96 -6.92 7.09 10.25
N ILE A 97 -6.08 7.07 11.27
CA ILE A 97 -4.65 6.84 11.13
C ILE A 97 -4.29 5.65 12.02
N PRO A 98 -3.70 4.57 11.49
CA PRO A 98 -3.28 3.46 12.33
C PRO A 98 -2.28 3.91 13.39
N ILE A 99 -2.41 3.43 14.63
CA ILE A 99 -1.57 3.80 15.78
C ILE A 99 -0.07 3.55 15.54
N LEU A 100 0.23 2.58 14.68
CA LEU A 100 1.60 2.23 14.28
C LEU A 100 2.24 3.28 13.37
N THR A 101 1.46 4.21 12.80
CA THR A 101 1.93 5.20 11.81
C THR A 101 2.87 6.20 12.44
N GLU A 102 4.09 6.31 11.91
CA GLU A 102 5.05 7.30 12.35
C GLU A 102 4.77 8.69 11.74
N PRO A 103 5.12 9.78 12.45
CA PRO A 103 4.99 11.12 11.90
C PRO A 103 5.90 11.31 10.68
N PRO A 104 5.46 12.09 9.67
CA PRO A 104 6.24 12.26 8.45
C PRO A 104 7.62 12.87 8.70
N THR A 105 8.64 12.30 8.07
CA THR A 105 10.02 12.81 8.14
C THR A 105 10.27 13.94 7.14
N ARG A 106 11.43 14.60 7.26
CA ARG A 106 11.84 15.66 6.33
C ARG A 106 12.29 15.04 5.01
N GLY A 107 11.84 15.63 3.91
CA GLY A 107 12.16 15.16 2.56
C GLY A 107 11.01 14.39 1.94
N TYR A 108 11.24 13.84 0.77
CA TYR A 108 10.29 12.97 0.08
C TYR A 108 10.82 11.53 0.10
N SER A 109 9.96 10.58 0.42
CA SER A 109 10.21 9.16 0.23
C SER A 109 9.37 8.62 -0.93
N PRO A 110 9.87 7.68 -1.74
CA PRO A 110 9.07 6.96 -2.74
C PRO A 110 7.76 6.40 -2.17
N ALA A 111 6.72 6.35 -3.00
CA ALA A 111 5.43 5.79 -2.63
C ALA A 111 5.04 4.66 -3.59
N SER A 112 4.52 3.55 -3.07
CA SER A 112 3.89 2.51 -3.88
C SER A 112 2.48 2.27 -3.37
N TYR A 113 1.52 2.12 -4.28
CA TYR A 113 0.15 1.77 -3.96
C TYR A 113 -0.33 0.65 -4.87
N SER A 114 -1.17 -0.22 -4.33
CA SER A 114 -1.77 -1.34 -5.06
C SER A 114 -3.26 -1.51 -4.76
N TRP A 115 -4.02 -2.12 -5.67
CA TRP A 115 -5.44 -2.42 -5.49
C TRP A 115 -5.84 -3.70 -6.22
N LYS A 116 -6.56 -4.63 -5.57
CA LYS A 116 -6.92 -5.94 -6.19
C LYS A 116 -8.13 -5.86 -7.14
N GLN A 117 -8.88 -4.77 -7.12
CA GLN A 117 -10.13 -4.60 -7.86
C GLN A 117 -10.12 -3.26 -8.61
N PRO A 118 -10.72 -3.18 -9.83
CA PRO A 118 -10.78 -1.93 -10.57
C PRO A 118 -11.35 -0.78 -9.74
N LEU A 119 -10.65 0.35 -9.73
CA LEU A 119 -11.07 1.54 -8.99
C LEU A 119 -12.30 2.18 -9.63
N THR A 120 -13.17 2.72 -8.79
CA THR A 120 -14.39 3.44 -9.18
C THR A 120 -14.27 4.92 -8.83
N GLU A 121 -15.19 5.75 -9.34
CA GLU A 121 -15.26 7.19 -9.00
C GLU A 121 -13.94 7.94 -9.24
N LEU A 122 -13.27 7.60 -10.34
CA LEU A 122 -11.95 8.14 -10.66
C LEU A 122 -11.99 9.66 -10.86
N PRO A 123 -10.97 10.40 -10.35
CA PRO A 123 -10.87 11.83 -10.60
C PRO A 123 -10.71 12.11 -12.10
N LYS A 124 -11.30 13.22 -12.57
CA LYS A 124 -11.14 13.68 -13.96
C LYS A 124 -9.66 13.75 -14.34
N GLY A 125 -9.29 13.12 -15.46
CA GLY A 125 -7.93 13.01 -15.98
C GLY A 125 -7.15 11.77 -15.50
N TYR A 126 -7.74 10.97 -14.61
CA TYR A 126 -7.16 9.71 -14.10
C TYR A 126 -8.01 8.48 -14.47
N GLU A 127 -8.88 8.58 -15.47
CA GLU A 127 -9.75 7.50 -15.93
C GLU A 127 -8.95 6.26 -16.40
N PHE A 128 -7.70 6.48 -16.81
CA PHE A 128 -6.79 5.40 -17.20
C PHE A 128 -6.41 4.46 -16.04
N LEU A 129 -6.66 4.82 -14.78
CA LEU A 129 -6.34 3.98 -13.62
C LEU A 129 -7.11 2.65 -13.62
N VAL A 130 -8.23 2.54 -14.34
CA VAL A 130 -8.97 1.27 -14.50
C VAL A 130 -8.11 0.15 -15.11
N ALA A 131 -7.11 0.51 -15.93
CA ALA A 131 -6.26 -0.45 -16.64
C ALA A 131 -5.05 -0.95 -15.83
N TYR A 132 -4.88 -0.46 -14.60
CA TYR A 132 -3.73 -0.75 -13.76
C TYR A 132 -4.20 -1.21 -12.38
N ASP A 133 -3.31 -1.84 -11.63
CA ASP A 133 -3.57 -2.26 -10.25
C ASP A 133 -2.46 -1.81 -9.28
N LYS A 134 -1.45 -1.09 -9.80
CA LYS A 134 -0.27 -0.63 -9.06
C LYS A 134 0.26 0.68 -9.62
N VAL A 135 0.73 1.55 -8.72
CA VAL A 135 1.47 2.77 -9.05
C VAL A 135 2.68 2.97 -8.13
N LEU A 136 3.81 3.30 -8.73
CA LEU A 136 5.03 3.76 -8.04
C LEU A 136 5.24 5.25 -8.31
N ILE A 137 5.51 6.03 -7.27
CA ILE A 137 5.70 7.48 -7.33
C ILE A 137 7.11 7.83 -6.86
N LEU A 138 7.93 8.35 -7.77
CA LEU A 138 9.31 8.77 -7.51
C LEU A 138 9.45 10.29 -7.70
N GLN A 139 10.21 10.95 -6.82
CA GLN A 139 10.61 12.35 -7.02
C GLN A 139 11.78 12.40 -8.00
N ILE A 140 11.75 13.34 -8.93
CA ILE A 140 12.86 13.57 -9.87
C ILE A 140 14.00 14.28 -9.09
N PRO A 141 15.21 13.70 -9.01
CA PRO A 141 16.30 14.26 -8.19
C PRO A 141 16.66 15.71 -8.55
N GLU A 142 16.69 16.02 -9.84
CA GLU A 142 17.06 17.34 -10.39
C GLU A 142 15.92 18.36 -10.33
N ALA A 143 14.67 17.90 -10.14
CA ALA A 143 13.47 18.73 -10.15
C ALA A 143 12.57 18.40 -8.94
N LYS A 144 12.93 18.93 -7.76
CA LYS A 144 12.31 18.61 -6.45
C LYS A 144 10.78 18.76 -6.34
N ARG A 145 10.12 19.42 -7.29
CA ARG A 145 8.64 19.56 -7.34
C ARG A 145 8.00 18.81 -8.51
N GLN A 146 8.74 17.89 -9.11
CA GLN A 146 8.29 17.06 -10.21
C GLN A 146 8.49 15.60 -9.83
N TYR A 147 7.54 14.79 -10.27
CA TYR A 147 7.43 13.39 -9.89
C TYR A 147 7.17 12.55 -11.13
N GLN A 148 7.72 11.35 -11.15
CA GLN A 148 7.43 10.31 -12.14
C GLN A 148 6.52 9.26 -11.51
N LEU A 149 5.43 8.96 -12.19
CA LEU A 149 4.45 7.95 -11.80
C LEU A 149 4.54 6.81 -12.80
N PHE A 150 4.85 5.62 -12.29
CA PHE A 150 4.95 4.40 -13.06
C PHE A 150 3.77 3.50 -12.73
N PHE A 151 2.98 3.15 -13.74
CA PHE A 151 1.82 2.28 -13.60
C PHE A 151 2.12 0.91 -14.20
N SER A 152 1.74 -0.14 -13.48
CA SER A 152 1.92 -1.53 -13.87
C SER A 152 0.75 -2.39 -13.37
N THR A 153 0.87 -3.70 -13.58
CA THR A 153 -0.06 -4.69 -13.04
C THR A 153 0.68 -5.60 -12.05
N THR A 154 0.03 -6.10 -11.00
CA THR A 154 0.63 -7.01 -10.02
C THR A 154 1.03 -8.33 -10.67
N ALA A 155 0.31 -8.73 -11.73
CA ALA A 155 0.66 -9.88 -12.57
C ALA A 155 1.88 -9.65 -13.49
N ASN A 156 2.22 -8.40 -13.78
CA ASN A 156 3.36 -8.05 -14.64
C ASN A 156 3.96 -6.70 -14.20
N ILE A 157 5.14 -6.79 -13.57
CA ILE A 157 5.89 -5.66 -13.01
C ILE A 157 6.39 -4.69 -14.09
N GLU A 158 6.39 -5.11 -15.37
CA GLU A 158 6.74 -4.23 -16.49
C GLU A 158 5.91 -2.94 -16.47
N ILE A 159 6.61 -1.81 -16.54
CA ILE A 159 6.02 -0.49 -16.56
C ILE A 159 5.20 -0.35 -17.85
N LYS A 160 3.88 -0.23 -17.69
CA LYS A 160 2.94 -0.08 -18.82
C LYS A 160 2.69 1.39 -19.16
N LYS A 161 2.84 2.29 -18.20
CA LYS A 161 2.70 3.74 -18.40
C LYS A 161 3.60 4.51 -17.46
N CYS A 162 4.23 5.55 -17.97
CA CYS A 162 4.96 6.54 -17.18
C CYS A 162 4.40 7.93 -17.49
N ILE A 163 4.13 8.72 -16.46
CA ILE A 163 3.78 10.13 -16.60
C ILE A 163 4.58 10.98 -15.63
N GLN A 164 4.84 12.22 -16.02
CA GLN A 164 5.43 13.22 -15.16
C GLN A 164 4.35 14.17 -14.67
N VAL A 165 4.39 14.50 -13.37
CA VAL A 165 3.40 15.36 -12.73
C VAL A 165 4.07 16.37 -11.81
N THR A 166 3.35 17.46 -11.54
CA THR A 166 3.71 18.46 -10.53
C THR A 166 3.41 17.98 -9.11
N GLU A 167 3.95 18.67 -8.12
CA GLU A 167 3.63 18.45 -6.70
C GLU A 167 2.12 18.49 -6.43
N ALA A 168 1.40 19.45 -7.00
CA ALA A 168 -0.05 19.59 -6.79
C ALA A 168 -0.86 18.42 -7.38
N GLU A 169 -0.48 17.93 -8.56
CA GLU A 169 -1.12 16.77 -9.20
C GLU A 169 -0.81 15.48 -8.43
N LYS A 170 0.43 15.31 -7.95
CA LYS A 170 0.81 14.20 -7.07
C LYS A 170 0.02 14.22 -5.76
N GLU A 171 -0.09 15.37 -5.09
CA GLU A 171 -0.89 15.51 -3.87
C GLU A 171 -2.36 15.18 -4.10
N LYS A 172 -2.93 15.64 -5.22
CA LYS A 172 -4.32 15.32 -5.60
C LYS A 172 -4.52 13.82 -5.81
N LEU A 173 -3.59 13.15 -6.51
CA LEU A 173 -3.66 11.71 -6.74
C LEU A 173 -3.49 10.92 -5.45
N GLU A 174 -2.44 11.19 -4.66
CA GLU A 174 -2.20 10.46 -3.41
C GLU A 174 -3.37 10.64 -2.44
N LEU A 175 -3.97 11.83 -2.36
CA LEU A 175 -5.16 12.05 -1.53
C LEU A 175 -6.35 11.19 -1.97
N PHE A 176 -6.54 10.99 -3.28
CA PHE A 176 -7.54 10.06 -3.80
C PHE A 176 -7.21 8.61 -3.43
N LEU A 177 -5.96 8.19 -3.66
CA LEU A 177 -5.50 6.83 -3.40
C LEU A 177 -5.69 6.45 -1.92
N ILE A 178 -5.22 7.26 -0.98
CA ILE A 178 -5.35 6.98 0.46
C ILE A 178 -6.80 7.06 0.96
N ALA A 179 -7.67 7.80 0.25
CA ALA A 179 -9.09 7.86 0.57
C ALA A 179 -9.88 6.65 0.04
N HIS A 180 -9.34 5.93 -0.94
CA HIS A 180 -10.09 4.90 -1.65
C HIS A 180 -10.03 3.56 -0.90
N PRO A 181 -11.17 2.93 -0.56
CA PRO A 181 -11.20 1.74 0.31
C PRO A 181 -10.53 0.50 -0.28
N LEU A 182 -10.40 0.43 -1.61
CA LEU A 182 -9.74 -0.68 -2.31
C LEU A 182 -8.22 -0.53 -2.46
N VAL A 183 -7.68 0.66 -2.15
CA VAL A 183 -6.26 0.96 -2.33
C VAL A 183 -5.50 0.68 -1.04
N LYS A 184 -4.33 0.06 -1.19
CA LYS A 184 -3.36 -0.16 -0.12
C LYS A 184 -2.07 0.59 -0.43
N TYR A 185 -1.45 1.12 0.62
CA TYR A 185 -0.09 1.64 0.55
C TYR A 185 0.89 0.47 0.76
N ASP A 186 1.80 0.26 -0.19
CA ASP A 186 2.81 -0.80 -0.12
C ASP A 186 4.10 -0.23 0.49
N MET A 187 4.60 -0.89 1.53
CA MET A 187 5.82 -0.49 2.24
C MET A 187 7.10 -1.00 1.57
N ASP A 188 7.01 -2.07 0.79
CA ASP A 188 8.16 -2.94 0.50
C ASP A 188 9.03 -2.52 -0.68
N PHE A 189 8.99 -1.26 -1.13
CA PHE A 189 9.84 -0.86 -2.27
C PHE A 189 11.33 -0.70 -1.92
N LEU A 190 11.73 -0.85 -0.65
CA LEU A 190 13.13 -0.69 -0.21
C LEU A 190 13.67 -1.80 0.71
N ARG A 191 12.94 -2.90 0.93
CA ARG A 191 13.55 -4.10 1.53
C ARG A 191 14.19 -4.96 0.45
N THR A 192 15.28 -4.44 -0.09
CA THR A 192 16.34 -5.30 -0.63
C THR A 192 17.32 -5.52 0.51
N ASP A 193 17.23 -6.68 1.14
CA ASP A 193 18.39 -7.27 1.82
C ASP A 193 19.36 -7.80 0.76
#